data_AF-A0A8T6NBK2-F1
#
_entry.id   AF-A0A8T6NBK2-F1
#
_cell.length_a   1.000
_cell.length_b   1.000
_cell.length_c   1.000
_cell.angle_alpha   90.00
_cell.angle_beta   90.00
_cell.angle_gamma   90.00
#
_symmetry.space_group_name_H-M   'P 1'
#
loop_
_entity.id
_entity.type
_entity.pdbx_description
1 polymer ?
#
loop_
_entity_poly.entity_id
_entity_poly.type
_entity_poly.pdbx_seq_one_letter_code
_entity_poly.pdbx_strand_id
1 'polypeptide(L)'
;MNLTDANKIFRKSIIKGYFEPNLLNLDFGKSNIKHPSIQDDGLMQSSLLHIFFDVETGSDYPDGDEWFIAEFLFPYNIKIPDSVKGPDYFTTLSLSDGKNYWHHRELIRFKYGKSKKLVESLEFLDSKYKELHALLEPLEKDIK
;
A
#
# COMPACT_ATOMS: atom_id res chain seq x y z
N MET A 1 15.44 9.31 -21.39
CA MET A 1 14.32 8.89 -20.50
C MET A 1 13.71 10.15 -19.93
N ASN A 2 12.38 10.29 -19.96
CA ASN A 2 11.73 11.47 -19.36
C ASN A 2 11.72 11.35 -17.82
N LEU A 3 11.39 12.44 -17.13
CA LEU A 3 11.37 12.49 -15.66
C LEU A 3 10.42 11.43 -15.07
N THR A 4 9.21 11.32 -15.63
CA THR A 4 8.17 10.38 -15.19
C THR A 4 8.66 8.93 -15.23
N ASP A 5 9.25 8.51 -16.34
CA ASP A 5 9.79 7.17 -16.52
C ASP A 5 10.97 6.92 -15.56
N ALA A 6 11.83 7.91 -15.36
CA ALA A 6 12.95 7.83 -14.43
C ALA A 6 12.48 7.60 -12.99
N ASN A 7 11.49 8.38 -12.55
CA ASN A 7 10.91 8.26 -11.22
C ASN A 7 10.25 6.90 -11.02
N LYS A 8 9.46 6.41 -12.00
CA LYS A 8 8.84 5.08 -11.94
C LYS A 8 9.87 3.96 -11.81
N ILE A 9 10.93 4.00 -12.62
CA ILE A 9 12.01 3.01 -12.54
C ILE A 9 12.64 3.04 -11.15
N PHE A 10 12.99 4.23 -10.65
CA PHE A 10 13.63 4.35 -9.34
C PHE A 10 12.76 3.83 -8.20
N ARG A 11 11.47 4.20 -8.18
CA ARG A 11 10.48 3.70 -7.22
C ARG A 11 10.40 2.17 -7.28
N LYS A 12 10.21 1.59 -8.47
CA LYS A 12 10.16 0.13 -8.65
C LYS A 12 11.44 -0.55 -8.17
N SER A 13 12.60 0.01 -8.46
CA SER A 13 13.88 -0.53 -8.00
C SER A 13 14.02 -0.51 -6.48
N ILE A 14 13.60 0.56 -5.82
CA ILE A 14 13.64 0.67 -4.35
C ILE A 14 12.62 -0.29 -3.71
N ILE A 15 11.41 -0.38 -4.25
CA ILE A 15 10.38 -1.29 -3.76
C ILE A 15 10.86 -2.74 -3.84
N LYS A 16 11.26 -3.20 -5.04
CA LYS A 16 11.68 -4.59 -5.26
C LYS A 16 13.03 -4.92 -4.63
N GLY A 17 13.93 -3.94 -4.55
CA GLY A 17 15.27 -4.12 -4.01
C GLY A 17 15.39 -3.98 -2.50
N TYR A 18 14.42 -3.33 -1.85
CA TYR A 18 14.47 -3.06 -0.41
C TYR A 18 13.14 -3.36 0.31
N PHE A 19 12.02 -2.73 -0.06
CA PHE A 19 10.79 -2.86 0.71
C PHE A 19 10.20 -4.27 0.67
N GLU A 20 10.01 -4.86 -0.52
CA GLU A 20 9.42 -6.20 -0.65
C GLU A 20 10.23 -7.26 0.12
N PRO A 21 11.56 -7.41 -0.06
CA PRO A 21 12.33 -8.41 0.68
C PRO A 21 12.28 -8.21 2.20
N ASN A 22 12.30 -6.96 2.68
CA ASN A 22 12.27 -6.71 4.11
C ASN A 22 10.87 -6.93 4.72
N LEU A 23 9.79 -6.63 3.99
CA LEU A 23 8.43 -6.98 4.43
C LEU A 23 8.25 -8.50 4.50
N LEU A 24 8.81 -9.27 3.55
CA LEU A 24 8.80 -10.74 3.63
C LEU A 24 9.50 -11.26 4.90
N ASN A 25 10.54 -10.58 5.39
CA ASN A 25 11.19 -10.90 6.67
C ASN A 25 10.36 -10.50 7.90
N LEU A 26 9.32 -9.69 7.71
CA LEU A 26 8.35 -9.30 8.73
C LEU A 26 7.05 -10.10 8.58
N ASP A 27 7.14 -11.36 8.14
CA ASP A 27 6.01 -12.28 7.97
C ASP A 27 4.93 -11.86 6.96
N PHE A 28 5.21 -10.89 6.07
CA PHE A 28 4.32 -10.65 4.94
C PHE A 28 4.45 -11.82 3.94
N GLY A 29 3.31 -12.34 3.50
CA GLY A 29 3.18 -13.25 2.38
C GLY A 29 2.76 -12.54 1.09
N LYS A 30 2.85 -13.25 -0.04
CA LYS A 30 2.27 -12.77 -1.30
C LYS A 30 0.75 -12.72 -1.18
N SER A 31 0.17 -11.60 -1.59
CA SER A 31 -1.27 -11.44 -1.73
C SER A 31 -1.82 -12.35 -2.84
N ASN A 32 -2.95 -13.00 -2.58
CA ASN A 32 -3.76 -13.68 -3.59
C ASN A 32 -4.83 -12.78 -4.22
N ILE A 33 -4.96 -11.53 -3.75
CA ILE A 33 -5.88 -10.52 -4.27
C ILE A 33 -5.19 -9.70 -5.35
N LYS A 34 -5.94 -9.33 -6.38
CA LYS A 34 -5.50 -8.41 -7.43
C LYS A 34 -6.06 -7.01 -7.19
N HIS A 35 -5.18 -6.01 -7.26
CA HIS A 35 -5.61 -4.62 -7.27
C HIS A 35 -6.34 -4.30 -8.58
N PRO A 36 -7.41 -3.48 -8.55
CA PRO A 36 -8.12 -3.13 -9.78
C PRO A 36 -7.31 -2.23 -10.74
N SER A 37 -6.32 -1.49 -10.24
CA SER A 37 -5.53 -0.54 -11.04
C SER A 37 -4.01 -0.73 -10.97
N ILE A 38 -3.48 -1.47 -10.00
CA ILE A 38 -2.04 -1.69 -9.81
C ILE A 38 -1.71 -3.11 -10.30
N GLN A 39 -0.79 -3.22 -11.25
CA GLN A 39 -0.52 -4.49 -11.92
C GLN A 39 0.45 -5.41 -11.15
N ASP A 40 1.37 -4.83 -10.38
CA ASP A 40 2.31 -5.60 -9.56
C ASP A 40 1.56 -6.36 -8.44
N ASP A 41 2.12 -7.48 -8.00
CA ASP A 41 1.52 -8.31 -6.93
C ASP A 41 1.55 -7.57 -5.59
N GLY A 42 0.54 -7.80 -4.77
CA GLY A 42 0.48 -7.26 -3.41
C GLY A 42 1.17 -8.15 -2.37
N LEU A 43 1.29 -7.62 -1.16
CA LEU A 43 1.75 -8.32 0.04
C LEU A 43 0.67 -8.27 1.12
N MET A 44 0.66 -9.21 2.05
CA MET A 44 -0.29 -9.21 3.18
C MET A 44 0.27 -10.00 4.36
N GLN A 45 -0.20 -9.70 5.58
CA GLN A 45 -0.04 -10.58 6.75
C GLN A 45 -1.38 -11.23 7.15
N SER A 46 -2.49 -10.83 6.53
CA SER A 46 -3.82 -11.36 6.82
C SER A 46 -4.67 -11.50 5.56
N SER A 47 -5.81 -12.20 5.66
CA SER A 47 -6.73 -12.40 4.55
C SER A 47 -7.58 -11.16 4.20
N LEU A 48 -7.50 -10.12 5.03
CA LEU A 48 -8.34 -8.92 4.90
C LEU A 48 -7.61 -7.72 4.32
N LEU A 49 -6.36 -7.49 4.72
CA LEU A 49 -5.65 -6.26 4.39
C LEU A 49 -4.44 -6.56 3.51
N HIS A 50 -4.44 -6.00 2.30
CA HIS A 50 -3.41 -6.26 1.29
C HIS A 50 -2.73 -4.95 0.92
N ILE A 51 -1.40 -4.92 0.95
CA ILE A 51 -0.57 -3.78 0.54
C ILE A 51 -0.25 -3.89 -0.94
N PHE A 52 -0.44 -2.80 -1.67
CA PHE A 52 0.03 -2.61 -3.05
C PHE A 52 0.85 -1.31 -3.13
N PHE A 53 1.82 -1.26 -4.05
CA PHE A 53 2.67 -0.09 -4.21
C PHE A 53 2.31 0.66 -5.50
N ASP A 54 1.78 1.86 -5.34
CA ASP A 54 1.48 2.75 -6.47
C ASP A 54 2.70 3.61 -6.79
N VAL A 55 3.29 3.30 -7.94
CA VAL A 55 4.43 4.03 -8.50
C VAL A 55 4.02 5.08 -9.52
N GLU A 56 2.75 5.13 -9.91
CA GLU A 56 2.20 6.00 -10.95
C GLU A 56 1.86 7.37 -10.39
N THR A 57 1.17 7.42 -9.25
CA THR A 57 0.73 8.69 -8.63
C THR A 57 1.91 9.62 -8.34
N GLY A 58 1.85 10.85 -8.86
CA GLY A 58 2.88 11.89 -8.73
C GLY A 58 4.27 11.48 -9.23
N SER A 59 4.34 10.54 -10.17
CA SER A 59 5.60 10.18 -10.83
C SER A 59 6.14 11.29 -11.74
N ASP A 60 5.29 12.23 -12.13
CA ASP A 60 5.62 13.45 -12.86
C ASP A 60 6.19 14.57 -11.98
N TYR A 61 6.22 14.40 -10.65
CA TYR A 61 6.70 15.43 -9.74
C TYR A 61 8.24 15.51 -9.74
N PRO A 62 8.83 16.70 -9.54
CA PRO A 62 10.29 16.87 -9.47
C PRO A 62 10.97 16.03 -8.38
N ASP A 63 10.29 15.80 -7.26
CA ASP A 63 10.73 14.96 -6.14
C ASP A 63 10.07 13.58 -6.14
N GLY A 64 9.50 13.17 -7.29
CA GLY A 64 8.80 11.91 -7.41
C GLY A 64 9.69 10.71 -7.11
N ASP A 65 11.01 10.82 -7.28
CA ASP A 65 11.96 9.75 -6.91
C ASP A 65 12.16 9.60 -5.39
N GLU A 66 11.51 10.41 -4.54
CA GLU A 66 11.72 10.39 -3.09
C GLU A 66 10.67 9.61 -2.30
N TRP A 67 9.57 9.25 -2.94
CA TRP A 67 8.40 8.66 -2.29
C TRP A 67 7.58 7.78 -3.25
N PHE A 68 6.75 6.91 -2.69
CA PHE A 68 5.67 6.19 -3.39
C PHE A 68 4.44 6.13 -2.49
N ILE A 69 3.30 5.69 -3.02
CA ILE A 69 2.10 5.44 -2.21
C ILE A 69 2.01 3.94 -1.89
N ALA A 70 1.80 3.61 -0.62
CA ALA A 70 1.34 2.30 -0.20
C ALA A 70 -0.19 2.32 -0.10
N GLU A 71 -0.85 1.47 -0.85
CA GLU A 71 -2.31 1.33 -0.87
C GLU A 71 -2.71 0.05 -0.14
N PHE A 72 -3.43 0.19 0.96
CA PHE A 72 -3.98 -0.90 1.75
C PHE A 72 -5.40 -1.17 1.25
N LEU A 73 -5.62 -2.32 0.63
CA LEU A 73 -6.84 -2.67 -0.07
C LEU A 73 -7.50 -3.89 0.59
N PHE A 74 -8.82 -3.84 0.72
CA PHE A 74 -9.63 -5.01 1.04
C PHE A 74 -10.01 -5.81 -0.21
N PRO A 75 -10.21 -7.14 -0.09
CA PRO A 75 -10.93 -7.91 -1.10
C PRO A 75 -12.30 -7.29 -1.41
N TYR A 76 -12.72 -7.36 -2.69
CA TYR A 76 -13.92 -6.69 -3.21
C TYR A 76 -15.21 -6.90 -2.39
N ASN A 77 -15.41 -8.10 -1.83
CA ASN A 77 -16.65 -8.48 -1.16
C ASN A 77 -16.65 -8.23 0.36
N ILE A 78 -15.63 -7.57 0.90
CA ILE A 78 -15.55 -7.29 2.34
C ILE A 78 -16.43 -6.10 2.70
N LYS A 79 -17.27 -6.29 3.71
CA LYS A 79 -17.98 -5.21 4.40
C LYS A 79 -17.20 -4.83 5.63
N ILE A 80 -16.90 -3.53 5.78
CA ILE A 80 -16.23 -2.99 6.97
C ILE A 80 -17.23 -2.28 7.89
N PRO A 81 -17.00 -2.28 9.22
CA PRO A 81 -17.80 -1.53 10.20
C PRO A 81 -17.80 -0.04 9.90
N ASP A 82 -18.87 0.65 10.31
CA ASP A 82 -18.95 2.11 10.15
C ASP A 82 -17.86 2.86 10.93
N SER A 83 -17.38 2.29 12.04
CA SER A 83 -16.33 2.89 12.87
C SER A 83 -14.96 3.01 12.19
N VAL A 84 -14.72 2.29 11.10
CA VAL A 84 -13.45 2.31 10.36
C VAL A 84 -13.62 2.92 8.95
N LYS A 85 -14.75 3.57 8.70
CA LYS A 85 -15.00 4.32 7.46
C LYS A 85 -14.61 5.78 7.67
N GLY A 86 -13.88 6.34 6.73
CA GLY A 86 -13.50 7.75 6.75
C GLY A 86 -12.09 7.99 6.21
N PRO A 87 -11.73 9.25 5.99
CA PRO A 87 -10.43 9.63 5.44
C PRO A 87 -9.24 9.22 6.32
N ASP A 88 -9.46 9.11 7.64
CA ASP A 88 -8.43 8.69 8.59
C ASP A 88 -8.20 7.16 8.57
N TYR A 89 -9.14 6.41 7.99
CA TYR A 89 -9.13 4.96 7.90
C TYR A 89 -9.38 4.55 6.45
N PHE A 90 -10.54 3.97 6.14
CA PHE A 90 -10.83 3.46 4.81
C PHE A 90 -11.88 4.30 4.08
N THR A 91 -11.57 4.64 2.84
CA THR A 91 -12.48 5.29 1.90
C THR A 91 -12.80 4.35 0.73
N THR A 92 -13.71 4.77 -0.14
CA THR A 92 -14.12 3.95 -1.29
C THR A 92 -13.29 4.27 -2.53
N LEU A 93 -12.62 3.26 -3.08
CA LEU A 93 -12.11 3.27 -4.44
C LEU A 93 -13.24 2.85 -5.40
N SER A 94 -13.82 3.83 -6.08
CA SER A 94 -14.91 3.60 -7.05
C SER A 94 -14.35 3.35 -8.45
N LEU A 95 -14.75 2.24 -9.07
CA LEU A 95 -14.37 1.88 -10.42
C LEU A 95 -15.50 2.20 -11.41
N SER A 96 -15.14 2.39 -12.68
CA SER A 96 -16.08 2.69 -13.77
C SER A 96 -17.11 1.59 -14.03
N ASP A 97 -16.85 0.35 -13.60
CA ASP A 97 -17.77 -0.78 -13.72
C ASP A 97 -18.76 -0.89 -12.55
N GLY A 98 -18.79 0.12 -11.66
CA GLY A 98 -19.69 0.19 -10.51
C GLY A 98 -19.20 -0.60 -9.29
N LYS A 99 -18.02 -1.22 -9.35
CA LYS A 99 -17.40 -1.87 -8.19
C LYS A 99 -16.76 -0.85 -7.26
N ASN A 100 -16.98 -1.02 -5.96
CA ASN A 100 -16.37 -0.21 -4.91
C ASN A 100 -15.50 -1.10 -4.03
N TYR A 101 -14.25 -0.70 -3.83
CA TYR A 101 -13.33 -1.33 -2.90
C TYR A 101 -13.11 -0.41 -1.71
N TRP A 102 -12.80 -0.99 -0.54
CA TRP A 102 -12.33 -0.23 0.60
C TRP A 102 -10.81 -0.15 0.55
N HIS A 103 -10.28 1.06 0.67
CA HIS A 103 -8.84 1.27 0.66
C HIS A 103 -8.39 2.42 1.58
N HIS A 104 -7.12 2.36 1.96
CA HIS A 104 -6.39 3.43 2.63
C HIS A 104 -5.11 3.69 1.82
N ARG A 105 -4.68 4.95 1.71
CA ARG A 105 -3.48 5.33 0.95
C ARG A 105 -2.56 6.13 1.84
N GLU A 106 -1.32 5.68 1.93
CA GLU A 106 -0.29 6.30 2.76
C GLU A 106 0.93 6.68 1.91
N LEU A 107 1.48 7.87 2.14
CA LEU A 107 2.67 8.34 1.42
C LEU A 107 3.93 7.86 2.13
N ILE A 108 4.68 6.98 1.48
CA ILE A 108 5.93 6.44 2.01
C ILE A 108 7.10 7.22 1.43
N ARG A 109 7.62 8.17 2.21
CA ARG A 109 8.78 8.98 1.84
C ARG A 109 10.06 8.36 2.38
N PHE A 110 10.89 7.86 1.47
CA PHE A 110 12.11 7.11 1.77
C PHE A 110 13.41 7.87 1.48
N LYS A 111 13.28 9.10 0.99
CA LYS A 111 14.40 9.99 0.70
C LYS A 111 13.98 11.44 0.98
N TYR A 112 14.96 12.23 1.40
CA TYR A 112 14.88 13.69 1.52
C TYR A 112 16.18 14.28 0.95
N GLY A 113 16.13 14.78 -0.28
CA GLY A 113 17.32 15.29 -0.97
C GLY A 113 18.40 14.21 -1.08
N LYS A 114 19.51 14.35 -0.35
CA LYS A 114 20.62 13.38 -0.38
C LYS A 114 20.51 12.27 0.67
N SER A 115 19.62 12.42 1.66
CA SER A 115 19.50 11.48 2.78
C SER A 115 18.46 10.41 2.49
N LYS A 116 18.85 9.14 2.60
CA LYS A 116 17.92 7.99 2.53
C LYS A 116 17.43 7.65 3.94
N LYS A 117 16.15 7.35 4.08
CA LYS A 117 15.48 6.96 5.33
C LYS A 117 14.74 5.64 5.21
N LEU A 118 15.38 4.69 4.52
CA LEU A 118 14.73 3.44 4.11
C LEU A 118 14.24 2.60 5.30
N VAL A 119 15.02 2.57 6.39
CA VAL A 119 14.68 1.83 7.62
C VAL A 119 13.46 2.46 8.27
N GLU A 120 13.49 3.78 8.46
CA GLU A 120 12.41 4.52 9.12
C GLU A 120 11.11 4.46 8.30
N SER A 121 11.21 4.50 6.98
CA SER A 121 10.04 4.34 6.10
C SER A 121 9.45 2.93 6.14
N LEU A 122 10.30 1.90 6.27
CA LEU A 122 9.85 0.52 6.42
C LEU A 122 9.18 0.31 7.79
N GLU A 123 9.78 0.82 8.87
CA GLU A 123 9.19 0.79 10.21
C GLU A 123 7.84 1.51 10.26
N PHE A 124 7.75 2.66 9.60
CA PHE A 124 6.49 3.38 9.47
C PHE A 124 5.43 2.57 8.71
N LEU A 125 5.79 1.96 7.57
CA LEU A 125 4.87 1.12 6.79
C LEU A 125 4.36 -0.09 7.60
N ASP A 126 5.25 -0.79 8.29
CA ASP A 126 4.89 -1.93 9.15
C ASP A 126 4.00 -1.50 10.32
N SER A 127 4.35 -0.40 11.00
CA SER A 127 3.54 0.18 12.07
C SER A 127 2.13 0.56 11.58
N LYS A 128 2.04 1.20 10.41
CA LYS A 128 0.76 1.55 9.78
C LYS A 128 -0.07 0.36 9.39
N TYR A 129 0.55 -0.69 8.83
CA TYR A 129 -0.16 -1.93 8.55
C TYR A 129 -0.76 -2.52 9.83
N LYS A 130 0.04 -2.63 10.91
CA LYS A 130 -0.41 -3.19 12.19
C LYS A 130 -1.52 -2.36 12.85
N GLU A 131 -1.40 -1.03 12.79
CA GLU A 131 -2.42 -0.10 13.27
C GLU A 131 -3.77 -0.36 12.56
N LEU A 132 -3.75 -0.40 11.23
CA LEU A 132 -4.96 -0.63 10.44
C LEU A 132 -5.50 -2.05 10.64
N HIS A 133 -4.62 -3.06 10.66
CA HIS A 133 -5.00 -4.46 10.84
C HIS A 133 -5.65 -4.73 12.21
N ALA A 134 -5.15 -4.10 13.28
CA ALA A 134 -5.71 -4.22 14.62
C ALA A 134 -7.19 -3.77 14.70
N LEU A 135 -7.58 -2.78 13.89
CA LEU A 135 -8.98 -2.32 13.81
C LEU A 135 -9.90 -3.36 13.15
N LEU A 136 -9.33 -4.37 12.48
CA LEU A 136 -10.02 -5.38 11.68
C LEU A 136 -10.06 -6.76 12.34
N GLU A 137 -9.31 -6.98 13.42
CA GLU A 137 -9.35 -8.25 14.18
C GLU A 137 -10.78 -8.71 14.55
N PRO A 138 -11.74 -7.83 14.88
CA PRO A 138 -13.12 -8.26 15.11
C PRO A 138 -13.76 -8.90 13.87
N LEU A 139 -13.43 -8.42 12.67
CA LEU A 139 -14.00 -8.88 11.40
C LEU A 139 -13.44 -10.22 10.96
N GLU A 140 -12.17 -10.51 11.25
CA GLU A 140 -11.57 -11.80 10.90
C GLU A 140 -12.26 -12.99 11.59
N LYS A 141 -12.86 -12.75 12.76
CA LYS A 141 -13.62 -13.77 13.49
C LYS A 141 -14.95 -14.11 12.82
N ASP A 142 -15.53 -13.16 12.10
CA ASP A 142 -16.84 -13.29 11.46
C ASP A 142 -16.77 -13.87 10.03
N ILE A 143 -15.56 -14.01 9.47
CA ILE A 143 -15.32 -14.47 8.08
C ILE A 143 -15.05 -16.00 8.00
N LYS A 144 -15.25 -16.74 9.10
CA LYS A 144 -15.12 -18.21 9.13
C LYS A 144 -16.27 -18.95 8.45
#